data_AF-A0A1T4PRT8-F1
#
_entry.id   AF-A0A1T4PRT8-F1
#
_cell.length_a   1.000
_cell.length_b   1.000
_cell.length_c   1.000
_cell.angle_alpha   90.00
_cell.angle_beta   90.00
_cell.angle_gamma   90.00
#
_symmetry.space_group_name_H-M   'P 1'
#
loop_
_entity.id
_entity.type
_entity.pdbx_description
1 polymer ?
#
loop_
_entity_poly.entity_id
_entity_poly.type
_entity_poly.pdbx_seq_one_letter_code
_entity_poly.pdbx_strand_id
1 'polypeptide(L)'
;MRAFALHRKEVRAMPRSPAKPCKYSGCPRLTHDTYCEEHRTLARKRYEKYERDPETNKRYGRAWKKIRARYVAAHPLCEMCQAEGRNTPTEIVHHIKELSEGGTHDFSNLMSVCKSCHSRIHMTRMNTKDKTIM
;
A
#
# COMPACT_ATOMS: atom_id res chain seq x y z
N MET A 1 -46.74 14.36 5.44
CA MET A 1 -45.68 13.65 6.18
C MET A 1 -45.24 12.44 5.35
N ARG A 2 -44.10 12.51 4.66
CA ARG A 2 -43.59 11.39 3.84
C ARG A 2 -42.43 10.75 4.60
N ALA A 3 -42.69 9.56 5.15
CA ALA A 3 -41.68 8.74 5.80
C ALA A 3 -40.69 8.22 4.75
N PHE A 4 -39.42 8.59 4.87
CA PHE A 4 -38.33 8.01 4.10
C PHE A 4 -38.06 6.60 4.63
N ALA A 5 -38.49 5.58 3.89
CA ALA A 5 -38.20 4.19 4.18
C ALA A 5 -36.70 3.93 3.94
N LEU A 6 -35.96 3.61 5.00
CA LEU A 6 -34.56 3.18 4.92
C LEU A 6 -34.50 1.79 4.28
N HIS A 7 -34.08 1.74 3.02
CA HIS A 7 -33.83 0.51 2.29
C HIS A 7 -32.59 -0.19 2.90
N ARG A 8 -32.83 -1.15 3.79
CA ARG A 8 -31.79 -1.97 4.42
C ARG A 8 -31.20 -2.89 3.33
N LYS A 9 -30.00 -2.59 2.84
CA LYS A 9 -29.31 -3.43 1.85
C LYS A 9 -29.11 -4.83 2.44
N GLU A 10 -29.86 -5.82 1.96
CA GLU A 10 -29.61 -7.22 2.23
C GLU A 10 -28.27 -7.62 1.60
N VAL A 11 -27.32 -8.02 2.43
CA VAL A 11 -26.04 -8.55 1.96
C VAL A 11 -26.29 -10.01 1.52
N ARG A 12 -26.53 -10.22 0.23
CA ARG A 12 -26.60 -11.58 -0.34
C ARG A 12 -25.27 -12.30 -0.05
N ALA A 13 -25.33 -13.40 0.70
CA ALA A 13 -24.15 -14.22 0.99
C ALA A 13 -23.63 -14.86 -0.30
N MET A 14 -22.46 -14.41 -0.77
CA MET A 14 -21.79 -15.01 -1.93
C MET A 14 -21.26 -16.41 -1.56
N PRO A 15 -21.43 -17.42 -2.44
CA PRO A 15 -20.91 -18.76 -2.21
C PRO A 15 -19.38 -18.70 -2.10
N ARG A 16 -18.85 -19.28 -1.03
CA ARG A 16 -17.40 -19.35 -0.78
C ARG A 16 -16.81 -20.55 -1.50
N SER A 17 -15.58 -20.43 -1.97
CA SER A 17 -14.85 -21.55 -2.54
C SER A 17 -14.69 -22.68 -1.50
N PRO A 18 -14.72 -23.96 -1.94
CA PRO A 18 -14.45 -25.09 -1.05
C PRO A 18 -13.12 -24.94 -0.31
N ALA A 19 -13.04 -25.47 0.90
CA ALA A 19 -11.78 -25.52 1.63
C ALA A 19 -10.78 -26.41 0.86
N LYS A 20 -9.55 -25.93 0.72
CA LYS A 20 -8.47 -26.60 -0.01
C LYS A 20 -7.40 -27.09 0.97
N PRO A 21 -6.63 -28.14 0.63
CA PRO A 21 -5.52 -28.59 1.46
C PRO A 21 -4.49 -27.48 1.69
N CYS A 22 -3.92 -27.43 2.90
CA CYS A 22 -2.81 -26.57 3.23
C CYS A 22 -1.62 -26.84 2.29
N LYS A 23 -1.00 -25.79 1.73
CA LYS A 23 0.15 -25.92 0.82
C LYS A 23 1.44 -26.43 1.51
N TYR A 24 1.47 -26.47 2.85
CA TYR A 24 2.63 -26.97 3.57
C TYR A 24 2.79 -28.48 3.37
N SER A 25 3.98 -28.92 3.01
CA SER A 25 4.29 -30.33 2.69
C SER A 25 3.91 -31.24 3.85
N GLY A 26 3.00 -32.19 3.60
CA GLY A 26 2.55 -33.18 4.59
C GLY A 26 1.48 -32.68 5.58
N CYS A 27 0.93 -31.47 5.41
CA CYS A 27 -0.15 -31.00 6.27
C CYS A 27 -1.54 -31.46 5.76
N PRO A 28 -2.30 -32.25 6.54
CA PRO A 28 -3.62 -32.74 6.11
C PRO A 28 -4.76 -31.71 6.30
N ARG A 29 -4.48 -30.54 6.89
CA ARG A 29 -5.51 -29.58 7.30
C ARG A 29 -6.06 -28.81 6.10
N LEU A 30 -7.39 -28.67 6.04
CA LEU A 30 -8.06 -27.83 5.05
C LEU A 30 -8.11 -26.37 5.48
N THR A 31 -8.02 -25.45 4.52
CA THR A 31 -8.02 -24.00 4.72
C THR A 31 -8.68 -23.30 3.53
N HIS A 32 -9.26 -22.12 3.75
CA HIS A 32 -9.69 -21.25 2.65
C HIS A 32 -8.56 -20.35 2.13
N ASP A 33 -7.46 -20.27 2.88
CA ASP A 33 -6.24 -19.54 2.54
C ASP A 33 -5.18 -20.46 1.90
N THR A 34 -3.98 -19.95 1.63
CA THR A 34 -2.85 -20.75 1.11
C THR A 34 -2.32 -21.75 2.15
N TYR A 35 -2.34 -21.38 3.43
CA TYR A 35 -1.84 -22.20 4.54
C TYR A 35 -2.91 -22.25 5.65
N CYS A 36 -2.85 -23.27 6.50
CA CYS A 36 -3.61 -23.23 7.76
C CYS A 36 -2.98 -22.23 8.74
N GLU A 37 -3.68 -21.89 9.83
CA GLU A 37 -3.26 -20.83 10.76
C GLU A 37 -1.84 -21.02 11.34
N GLU A 38 -1.48 -22.26 11.70
CA GLU A 38 -0.12 -22.60 12.16
C GLU A 38 0.93 -22.36 11.07
N HIS A 39 0.69 -22.88 9.86
CA HIS A 39 1.63 -22.77 8.75
C HIS A 39 1.67 -21.36 8.15
N ARG A 40 0.62 -20.55 8.31
CA ARG A 40 0.63 -19.12 7.98
C ARG A 40 1.67 -18.39 8.82
N THR A 41 1.71 -18.67 10.12
CA THR A 41 2.70 -18.06 11.02
C THR A 41 4.12 -18.54 10.69
N LEU A 42 4.32 -19.82 10.43
CA LEU A 42 5.62 -20.36 10.03
C LEU A 42 6.11 -19.78 8.70
N ALA A 43 5.24 -19.74 7.68
CA ALA A 43 5.54 -19.16 6.38
C ALA A 43 5.91 -17.67 6.50
N ARG A 44 5.16 -16.90 7.30
CA ARG A 44 5.51 -15.50 7.59
C ARG A 44 6.88 -15.36 8.24
N LYS A 45 7.17 -16.16 9.28
CA LYS A 45 8.49 -16.13 9.95
C LYS A 45 9.63 -16.48 8.99
N ARG A 46 9.44 -17.47 8.12
CA ARG A 46 10.41 -17.84 7.09
C ARG A 46 10.64 -16.70 6.11
N TYR A 47 9.56 -16.11 5.58
CA TYR A 47 9.63 -14.95 4.69
C TYR A 47 10.38 -13.79 5.36
N GLU A 48 10.02 -13.43 6.58
CA GLU A 48 10.68 -12.34 7.33
C GLU A 48 12.17 -12.60 7.59
N LYS A 49 12.58 -13.85 7.78
CA LYS A 49 13.97 -14.22 8.11
C LYS A 49 14.87 -14.37 6.88
N TYR A 50 14.35 -14.94 5.79
CA TYR A 50 15.18 -15.39 4.66
C TYR A 50 14.90 -14.68 3.34
N GLU A 51 13.69 -14.16 3.13
CA GLU A 51 13.27 -13.61 1.83
C GLU A 51 13.10 -12.09 1.88
N ARG A 52 12.68 -11.55 3.02
CA ARG A 52 12.45 -10.12 3.19
C ARG A 52 13.77 -9.42 3.47
N ASP A 53 14.10 -8.43 2.63
CA ASP A 53 15.22 -7.53 2.88
C ASP A 53 15.06 -6.82 4.25
N PRO A 54 15.99 -7.04 5.20
CA PRO A 54 15.94 -6.38 6.51
C PRO A 54 15.95 -4.86 6.42
N GLU A 55 16.62 -4.30 5.41
CA GLU A 55 16.74 -2.86 5.22
C GLU A 55 15.40 -2.23 4.83
N THR A 56 14.50 -2.98 4.22
CA THR A 56 13.14 -2.50 3.90
C THR A 56 12.35 -2.12 5.16
N ASN A 57 12.48 -2.88 6.25
CA ASN A 57 11.82 -2.53 7.52
C ASN A 57 12.46 -1.30 8.19
N LYS A 58 13.75 -1.08 7.97
CA LYS A 58 14.45 0.10 8.47
C LYS A 58 14.03 1.35 7.69
N ARG A 59 13.95 1.24 6.36
CA ARG A 59 13.47 2.30 5.46
C ARG A 59 11.99 2.65 5.68
N TYR A 60 11.09 1.67 5.74
CA TYR A 60 9.63 1.93 5.82
C TYR A 60 9.01 1.52 7.16
N GLY A 61 9.79 1.58 8.23
CA GLY A 61 9.41 1.12 9.57
C GLY A 61 8.44 2.02 10.34
N ARG A 62 8.46 1.88 11.67
CA ARG A 62 7.57 2.64 12.57
C ARG A 62 7.77 4.16 12.47
N ALA A 63 9.01 4.62 12.29
CA ALA A 63 9.33 6.03 12.15
C ALA A 63 8.60 6.65 10.94
N TRP A 64 8.70 5.99 9.77
CA TRP A 64 8.01 6.41 8.56
C TRP A 64 6.49 6.51 8.76
N LYS A 65 5.86 5.52 9.41
CA LYS A 65 4.41 5.55 9.67
C LYS A 65 3.98 6.80 10.45
N LYS A 66 4.76 7.22 11.44
CA LYS A 66 4.50 8.43 12.23
C LYS A 66 4.66 9.70 11.38
N ILE A 67 5.75 9.79 10.62
CA ILE A 67 6.03 10.93 9.73
C ILE A 67 4.90 11.06 8.70
N ARG A 68 4.56 9.96 8.02
CA ARG A 68 3.47 9.92 7.04
C ARG A 68 2.14 10.39 7.62
N ALA A 69 1.77 9.92 8.81
CA ALA A 69 0.52 10.33 9.44
C ALA A 69 0.48 11.84 9.71
N ARG A 70 1.59 12.41 10.22
CA ARG A 70 1.71 13.86 10.43
C ARG A 70 1.67 14.64 9.12
N TYR A 71 2.36 14.15 8.09
CA TYR A 71 2.39 14.80 6.77
C TYR A 71 1.00 14.83 6.14
N VAL A 72 0.28 13.70 6.09
CA VAL A 72 -1.08 13.64 5.53
C VAL A 72 -2.06 14.54 6.29
N ALA A 73 -1.91 14.68 7.61
CA ALA A 73 -2.75 15.58 8.40
C ALA A 73 -2.51 17.06 8.04
N ALA A 74 -1.28 17.45 7.73
CA ALA A 74 -0.93 18.81 7.30
C ALA A 74 -1.22 19.06 5.81
N HIS A 75 -1.17 18.01 4.98
CA HIS A 75 -1.34 18.07 3.53
C HIS A 75 -2.48 17.13 3.08
N PRO A 76 -3.76 17.46 3.37
CA PRO A 76 -4.89 16.56 3.13
C PRO A 76 -5.27 16.41 1.65
N LEU A 77 -4.76 17.28 0.78
CA LEU A 77 -5.05 17.32 -0.65
C LEU A 77 -3.81 16.96 -1.47
N CYS A 78 -4.03 16.51 -2.70
CA CYS A 78 -2.98 16.24 -3.68
C CYS A 78 -2.35 17.54 -4.16
N GLU A 79 -1.08 17.76 -3.87
CA GLU A 79 -0.34 18.98 -4.23
C GLU A 79 -0.27 19.20 -5.75
N MET A 80 -0.11 18.13 -6.54
CA MET A 80 -0.13 18.22 -8.00
C MET A 80 -1.51 18.64 -8.54
N CYS A 81 -2.58 18.09 -7.97
CA CYS A 81 -3.93 18.47 -8.37
C CYS A 81 -4.22 19.92 -7.99
N GLN A 82 -3.77 20.36 -6.81
CA GLN A 82 -3.93 21.75 -6.38
C GLN A 82 -3.24 22.74 -7.32
N ALA A 83 -2.03 22.42 -7.79
CA ALA A 83 -1.33 23.21 -8.79
C ALA A 83 -2.09 23.32 -10.13
N GLU A 84 -2.89 22.31 -10.46
CA GLU A 84 -3.80 22.29 -11.62
C GLU A 84 -5.19 22.87 -11.31
N GLY A 85 -5.42 23.44 -10.13
CA GLY A 85 -6.72 24.00 -9.71
C GLY A 85 -7.78 22.97 -9.29
N ARG A 86 -7.37 21.72 -9.02
CA ARG A 86 -8.26 20.60 -8.64
C ARG A 86 -8.07 20.20 -7.18
N ASN A 87 -9.16 20.08 -6.42
CA ASN A 87 -9.12 19.67 -5.01
C ASN A 87 -9.39 18.17 -4.86
N THR A 88 -8.36 17.35 -5.05
CA THR A 88 -8.43 15.88 -4.85
C THR A 88 -7.82 15.49 -3.51
N PRO A 89 -8.46 14.63 -2.69
CA PRO A 89 -7.87 14.12 -1.45
C PRO A 89 -6.54 13.40 -1.69
N THR A 90 -5.62 13.51 -0.73
CA THR A 90 -4.39 12.70 -0.74
C THR A 90 -4.68 11.25 -0.35
N GLU A 91 -4.03 10.31 -1.04
CA GLU A 91 -4.10 8.89 -0.71
C GLU A 91 -2.71 8.33 -0.39
N ILE A 92 -1.68 8.88 -1.03
CA ILE A 92 -0.31 8.38 -1.02
C ILE A 92 0.63 9.56 -0.75
N VAL A 93 1.66 9.32 0.06
CA VAL A 93 2.77 10.27 0.23
C VAL A 93 3.93 9.73 -0.58
N HIS A 94 4.39 10.53 -1.54
CA HIS A 94 5.46 10.21 -2.47
C HIS A 94 6.78 10.85 -2.01
N HIS A 95 7.88 10.13 -2.24
CA HIS A 95 9.22 10.67 -2.03
C HIS A 95 9.73 11.35 -3.30
N ILE A 96 10.04 12.66 -3.23
CA ILE A 96 10.55 13.45 -4.35
C ILE A 96 11.89 12.91 -4.84
N LYS A 97 12.78 12.54 -3.91
CA LYS A 97 13.96 11.71 -4.15
C LYS A 97 13.75 10.36 -3.47
N GLU A 98 13.88 9.28 -4.22
CA GLU A 98 13.66 7.93 -3.70
C GLU A 98 14.69 7.56 -2.62
N LEU A 99 14.28 6.77 -1.64
CA LEU A 99 15.19 6.32 -0.57
C LEU A 99 16.37 5.50 -1.10
N SER A 100 16.18 4.76 -2.20
CA SER A 100 17.22 4.01 -2.91
C SER A 100 18.32 4.91 -3.48
N GLU A 101 17.98 6.15 -3.81
CA GLU A 101 18.89 7.16 -4.38
C GLU A 101 19.44 8.11 -3.30
N GLY A 102 19.19 7.82 -2.02
CA GLY A 102 19.61 8.64 -0.88
C GLY A 102 18.62 9.76 -0.52
N GLY A 103 17.34 9.59 -0.83
CA GLY A 103 16.27 10.42 -0.29
C GLY A 103 16.03 10.18 1.20
N THR A 104 15.42 11.16 1.88
CA THR A 104 15.09 11.10 3.32
C THR A 104 13.58 11.10 3.54
N HIS A 105 13.14 10.92 4.79
CA HIS A 105 11.73 11.11 5.18
C HIS A 105 11.43 12.54 5.63
N ASP A 106 12.31 13.49 5.34
CA ASP A 106 12.12 14.88 5.73
C ASP A 106 10.94 15.46 4.95
N PHE A 107 10.19 16.36 5.59
CA PHE A 107 8.98 16.94 4.99
C PHE A 107 9.27 17.61 3.64
N SER A 108 10.46 18.19 3.45
CA SER A 108 10.91 18.79 2.19
C SER A 108 11.11 17.78 1.06
N ASN A 109 11.26 16.49 1.36
CA ASN A 109 11.41 15.42 0.38
C ASN A 109 10.11 14.62 0.19
N LEU A 110 9.00 15.05 0.79
CA LEU A 110 7.70 14.40 0.68
C LEU A 110 6.74 15.24 -0.16
N MET A 111 5.75 14.58 -0.76
CA MET A 111 4.68 15.21 -1.51
C MET A 111 3.39 14.41 -1.34
N SER A 112 2.28 15.07 -1.02
CA SER A 112 0.97 14.43 -0.94
C SER A 112 0.36 14.29 -2.34
N VAL A 113 -0.01 13.07 -2.73
CA VAL A 113 -0.56 12.80 -4.07
C VAL A 113 -1.76 11.84 -4.02
N CYS A 114 -2.63 11.95 -5.03
CA CYS A 114 -3.66 10.93 -5.29
C CYS A 114 -3.07 9.77 -6.09
N LYS A 115 -3.79 8.64 -6.19
CA LYS A 115 -3.33 7.45 -6.93
C LYS A 115 -2.95 7.74 -8.39
N SER A 116 -3.73 8.55 -9.10
CA SER A 116 -3.48 8.84 -10.52
C SER A 116 -2.21 9.66 -10.74
N CYS A 117 -2.00 10.69 -9.92
CA CYS A 117 -0.77 11.48 -9.94
C CYS A 117 0.45 10.65 -9.54
N HIS A 118 0.31 9.79 -8.52
CA HIS A 118 1.38 8.87 -8.11
C HIS A 118 1.81 7.94 -9.25
N SER A 119 0.86 7.30 -9.94
CA SER A 119 1.16 6.44 -11.10
C SER A 119 1.86 7.21 -12.22
N ARG A 120 1.44 8.45 -12.50
CA ARG A 120 2.06 9.31 -13.51
C ARG A 120 3.53 9.61 -13.17
N ILE A 121 3.85 9.92 -11.92
CA ILE A 121 5.23 10.20 -11.49
C ILE A 121 6.13 8.98 -11.75
N HIS A 122 5.68 7.77 -11.38
CA HIS A 122 6.44 6.54 -11.63
C HIS A 122 6.67 6.31 -13.12
N MET A 123 5.63 6.51 -13.94
CA MET A 123 5.74 6.39 -15.40
C MET A 123 6.76 7.37 -16.00
N THR A 124 6.70 8.64 -15.59
CA THR A 124 7.64 9.67 -16.07
C THR A 124 9.08 9.34 -15.69
N ARG A 125 9.31 8.83 -14.46
CA ARG A 125 10.65 8.45 -14.00
C ARG A 125 11.24 7.28 -14.76
N MET A 126 10.43 6.26 -15.09
CA MET A 126 10.88 5.13 -15.91
C MET A 126 11.38 5.62 -17.26
N ASN A 127 10.59 6.47 -17.93
CA ASN A 127 10.95 7.04 -19.24
C ASN A 127 12.23 7.90 -19.20
N THR A 128 12.54 8.55 -18.07
CA THR A 128 13.80 9.32 -17.92
C THR A 128 15.01 8.43 -17.67
N LYS A 129 14.86 7.35 -16.89
CA LYS A 129 15.97 6.40 -16.62
C LYS A 129 16.39 5.68 -17.89
N ASP A 130 15.44 5.35 -18.76
CA ASP A 130 15.71 4.69 -20.05
C ASP A 130 16.45 5.61 -21.05
N LYS A 131 16.32 6.93 -20.92
CA LYS A 131 17.00 7.91 -21.79
C LYS A 131 18.42 8.27 -21.38
N THR A 132 18.81 7.99 -20.13
CA THR A 132 20.16 8.30 -19.61
C THR A 132 21.15 7.15 -19.80
N ILE A 133 20.67 5.99 -20.28
CA ILE A 133 21.49 4.79 -20.56
C ILE A 133 21.88 4.70 -22.05
N MET A 134 21.53 5.69 -22.86
CA MET A 134 22.04 5.91 -24.22
C MET A 134 23.08 7.04 -24.23
#